data_AF-A0A973WP04-F1
#
_entry.id   AF-A0A973WP04-F1
#
_cell.length_a   1.000
_cell.length_b   1.000
_cell.length_c   1.000
_cell.angle_alpha   90.00
_cell.angle_beta   90.00
_cell.angle_gamma   90.00
#
_symmetry.space_group_name_H-M   'P 1'
#
loop_
_entity.id
_entity.type
_entity.pdbx_description
1 polymer ?
#
loop_
_entity_poly.entity_id
_entity_poly.type
_entity_poly.pdbx_seq_one_letter_code
_entity_poly.pdbx_strand_id
1 'polypeptide(L)'
;MESHVIPFENRWTNGKHAWEWHCELERLGVPTVRTMYCEHETHHRDELAVVFDIPAGFVRDWLAFHDQRAARQQLLWRASVITLGLIAASGVVLGALR
;
A
#
# COMPACT_ATOMS: atom_id res chain seq x y z
N MET A 1 3.82 -12.60 -24.51
CA MET A 1 3.58 -11.37 -23.74
C MET A 1 3.36 -11.80 -22.31
N GLU A 2 4.26 -11.43 -21.41
CA GLU A 2 4.02 -11.64 -19.98
C GLU A 2 2.79 -10.81 -19.60
N SER A 3 1.73 -11.46 -19.11
CA SER A 3 0.58 -10.72 -18.60
C SER A 3 1.00 -10.17 -17.25
N HIS A 4 1.52 -8.96 -17.20
CA HIS A 4 1.83 -8.32 -15.94
C HIS A 4 0.51 -8.07 -15.19
N VAL A 5 0.30 -8.83 -14.12
CA VAL A 5 -0.88 -8.74 -13.27
C VAL A 5 -0.61 -7.72 -12.17
N ILE A 6 -1.47 -6.71 -12.05
CA ILE A 6 -1.40 -5.77 -10.92
C ILE A 6 -1.89 -6.45 -9.64
N PRO A 7 -1.37 -6.05 -8.46
CA PRO A 7 -1.63 -6.75 -7.19
C PRO A 7 -3.01 -6.48 -6.58
N PHE A 8 -3.90 -5.80 -7.30
CA PHE A 8 -5.28 -5.50 -6.89
C PHE A 8 -6.25 -5.66 -8.06
N GLU A 9 -7.54 -5.76 -7.74
CA GLU A 9 -8.59 -5.98 -8.75
C GLU A 9 -8.69 -4.80 -9.73
N ASN A 10 -8.42 -5.07 -11.01
CA ASN A 10 -8.45 -4.05 -12.06
C ASN A 10 -9.80 -3.98 -12.75
N ARG A 11 -10.66 -3.05 -12.32
CA ARG A 11 -11.93 -2.74 -13.00
C ARG A 11 -11.84 -1.59 -14.01
N TRP A 12 -10.68 -0.95 -14.15
CA TRP A 12 -10.56 0.36 -14.81
C TRP A 12 -10.02 0.30 -16.24
N THR A 13 -9.23 -0.71 -16.62
CA THR A 13 -8.53 -0.71 -17.93
C THR A 13 -8.63 -1.95 -18.79
N ASN A 14 -9.49 -2.92 -18.45
CA ASN A 14 -9.48 -4.24 -19.11
C ASN A 14 -8.04 -4.84 -19.17
N GLY A 15 -7.18 -4.49 -18.22
CA GLY A 15 -5.79 -4.96 -18.14
C GLY A 15 -4.76 -4.21 -19.00
N LYS A 16 -5.14 -3.37 -19.97
CA LYS A 16 -4.18 -2.85 -20.96
C LYS A 16 -3.22 -1.78 -20.44
N HIS A 17 -3.66 -0.90 -19.54
CA HIS A 17 -2.84 0.23 -19.03
C HIS A 17 -2.60 0.15 -17.53
N ALA A 18 -3.23 -0.79 -16.84
CA ALA A 18 -3.10 -0.92 -15.40
C ALA A 18 -1.67 -1.12 -14.93
N TRP A 19 -0.86 -1.89 -15.65
CA TRP A 19 0.53 -2.11 -15.27
C TRP A 19 1.38 -0.84 -15.41
N GLU A 20 1.19 -0.09 -16.49
CA GLU A 20 1.89 1.18 -16.72
C GLU A 20 1.52 2.20 -15.65
N TRP A 21 0.22 2.36 -15.38
CA TRP A 21 -0.27 3.26 -14.33
C TRP A 21 0.23 2.85 -12.94
N HIS A 22 0.24 1.55 -12.65
CA HIS A 22 0.83 1.04 -11.41
C HIS A 22 2.31 1.43 -11.31
N CYS A 23 3.11 1.20 -12.35
CA CYS A 23 4.52 1.59 -12.37
C CYS A 23 4.72 3.10 -12.18
N GLU A 24 3.88 3.93 -12.82
CA GLU A 24 3.92 5.39 -12.69
C GLU A 24 3.64 5.83 -11.24
N LEU A 25 2.62 5.25 -10.61
CA LEU A 25 2.26 5.54 -9.21
C LEU A 25 3.33 5.04 -8.23
N GLU A 26 3.88 3.84 -8.46
CA GLU A 26 5.03 3.34 -7.67
C GLU A 26 6.24 4.26 -7.78
N ARG A 27 6.52 4.81 -8.98
CA ARG A 27 7.63 5.75 -9.19
C ARG A 27 7.46 7.05 -8.40
N LEU A 28 6.23 7.55 -8.30
CA LEU A 28 5.91 8.76 -7.53
C LEU A 28 5.92 8.51 -6.02
N GLY A 29 5.54 7.30 -5.61
CA GLY A 29 5.45 6.87 -4.23
C GLY A 29 4.17 7.34 -3.52
N VAL A 30 3.78 6.58 -2.50
CA VAL A 30 2.52 6.76 -1.74
C VAL A 30 2.32 8.19 -1.23
N PRO A 31 3.32 8.87 -0.62
CA PRO A 31 3.10 10.22 -0.08
C PRO A 31 2.72 11.24 -1.16
N THR A 32 3.46 11.22 -2.28
CA THR A 32 3.24 12.15 -3.41
C THR A 32 1.87 11.93 -4.04
N VAL A 33 1.54 10.66 -4.33
CA VAL A 33 0.26 10.28 -4.93
C VAL A 33 -0.91 10.66 -4.01
N ARG A 34 -0.76 10.48 -2.70
CA ARG A 34 -1.78 10.89 -1.72
C ARG A 34 -2.00 12.40 -1.72
N THR A 35 -0.93 13.19 -1.79
CA THR A 35 -1.04 14.65 -1.89
C THR A 35 -1.78 15.07 -3.15
N MET A 36 -1.39 14.54 -4.31
CA MET A 36 -2.04 14.83 -5.59
C MET A 36 -3.52 14.41 -5.59
N TYR A 37 -3.83 13.24 -5.02
CA TYR A 37 -5.20 12.77 -4.88
C TYR A 37 -6.05 13.67 -3.96
N CYS A 38 -5.51 14.10 -2.81
CA CYS A 38 -6.21 15.04 -1.93
C CYS A 38 -6.45 16.39 -2.61
N GLU A 39 -5.46 16.91 -3.34
CA GLU A 39 -5.60 18.18 -4.08
C GLU A 39 -6.70 18.09 -5.14
N HIS A 40 -6.73 16.98 -5.89
CA HIS A 40 -7.77 16.70 -6.87
C HIS A 40 -9.16 16.59 -6.24
N GLU A 41 -9.33 15.85 -5.15
CA GLU A 41 -10.63 15.75 -4.45
C GLU A 41 -11.12 17.11 -3.91
N THR A 42 -10.20 18.02 -3.60
CA THR A 42 -10.51 19.34 -3.03
C THR A 42 -10.82 20.39 -4.09
N HIS A 43 -10.11 20.37 -5.22
CA HIS A 43 -10.16 21.45 -6.23
C HIS A 43 -10.64 21.01 -7.61
N HIS A 44 -10.57 19.72 -7.95
CA HIS A 44 -10.78 19.18 -9.30
C HIS A 44 -11.72 17.97 -9.30
N ARG A 45 -12.72 17.96 -8.43
CA ARG A 45 -13.58 16.78 -8.21
C ARG A 45 -14.32 16.30 -9.46
N ASP A 46 -14.57 17.20 -10.41
CA ASP A 46 -15.26 16.91 -11.66
C ASP A 46 -14.33 16.31 -12.74
N GLU A 47 -13.01 16.33 -12.52
CA GLU A 47 -12.05 15.70 -13.40
C GLU A 47 -11.98 14.19 -13.13
N LEU A 48 -11.92 13.41 -14.21
CA LEU A 48 -11.89 11.95 -14.11
C LEU A 48 -10.50 11.42 -13.80
N ALA A 49 -9.45 12.22 -14.04
CA ALA A 49 -8.06 11.81 -13.92
C ALA A 49 -7.28 12.69 -12.94
N VAL A 50 -6.46 12.04 -12.11
CA VAL A 50 -5.77 12.69 -10.98
C VAL A 50 -4.29 12.88 -11.26
N VAL A 51 -3.64 11.85 -11.80
CA VAL A 51 -2.19 11.79 -11.96
C VAL A 51 -1.90 11.32 -13.38
N PHE A 52 -1.29 12.15 -14.23
CA PHE A 52 -0.89 11.76 -15.61
C PHE A 52 -2.01 11.01 -16.38
N ASP A 53 -3.24 11.54 -16.38
CA ASP A 53 -4.42 10.91 -17.03
C ASP A 53 -4.91 9.59 -16.40
N ILE A 54 -4.40 9.20 -15.23
CA ILE A 54 -4.84 8.02 -14.48
C ILE A 54 -6.18 8.32 -13.78
N PRO A 55 -7.21 7.47 -13.96
CA PRO A 55 -8.51 7.65 -13.32
C PRO A 55 -8.43 7.74 -11.80
N ALA A 56 -9.18 8.67 -11.21
CA ALA A 56 -9.25 8.87 -9.76
C ALA A 56 -9.57 7.58 -9.00
N GLY A 57 -10.47 6.76 -9.57
CA GLY A 57 -10.83 5.48 -8.99
C GLY A 57 -9.69 4.46 -8.97
N PHE A 58 -8.81 4.45 -9.98
CA PHE A 58 -7.63 3.58 -9.99
C PHE A 58 -6.62 4.02 -8.94
N VAL A 59 -6.37 5.33 -8.81
CA VAL A 59 -5.48 5.90 -7.78
C VAL A 59 -5.99 5.57 -6.38
N ARG A 60 -7.30 5.68 -6.14
CA ARG A 60 -7.93 5.32 -4.87
C ARG A 60 -7.75 3.85 -4.53
N ASP A 61 -7.97 2.94 -5.49
CA ASP A 61 -7.82 1.50 -5.28
C ASP A 61 -6.34 1.14 -5.02
N TRP A 62 -5.41 1.80 -5.70
CA TRP A 62 -3.97 1.66 -5.46
C TRP A 62 -3.57 2.16 -4.06
N LEU A 63 -4.09 3.31 -3.61
CA LEU A 63 -3.86 3.82 -2.25
C LEU A 63 -4.41 2.86 -1.19
N ALA A 64 -5.61 2.32 -1.39
CA ALA A 64 -6.22 1.36 -0.46
C ALA A 64 -5.38 0.07 -0.34
N PHE A 65 -4.82 -0.41 -1.45
CA PHE A 65 -3.90 -1.56 -1.43
C PHE A 65 -2.66 -1.29 -0.57
N HIS A 66 -2.04 -0.11 -0.72
CA HIS A 66 -0.88 0.28 0.08
C HIS A 66 -1.19 0.46 1.56
N ASP A 67 -2.35 1.03 1.90
CA ASP A 67 -2.79 1.17 3.28
C ASP A 67 -3.00 -0.19 3.96
N GLN A 68 -3.64 -1.13 3.25
CA GLN A 68 -3.79 -2.50 3.74
C GLN A 68 -2.44 -3.23 3.89
N ARG A 69 -1.49 -2.97 2.99
CA ARG A 69 -0.14 -3.56 3.06
C ARG A 69 0.63 -3.01 4.25
N ALA A 70 0.60 -1.70 4.47
CA ALA A 70 1.22 -1.05 5.62
C ALA A 70 0.63 -1.56 6.94
N ALA A 71 -0.70 -1.69 7.02
CA ALA A 71 -1.37 -2.25 8.20
C ALA A 71 -0.94 -3.69 8.50
N ARG A 72 -0.87 -4.55 7.47
CA ARG A 72 -0.36 -5.93 7.61
C ARG A 72 1.08 -5.97 8.07
N GLN A 73 1.94 -5.13 7.50
CA GLN A 73 3.35 -5.06 7.88
C GLN A 73 3.52 -4.59 9.33
N GLN A 74 2.70 -3.64 9.77
CA GLN A 74 2.69 -3.18 11.17
C GLN A 74 2.22 -4.28 12.14
N LEU A 75 1.21 -5.06 11.77
CA LEU A 75 0.77 -6.21 12.58
C LEU A 75 1.86 -7.26 12.70
N LEU A 76 2.53 -7.61 11.59
CA LEU A 76 3.65 -8.54 11.60
C LEU A 76 4.80 -8.03 12.47
N TRP A 77 5.16 -6.75 12.34
CA TRP A 77 6.17 -6.12 13.18
C TRP A 77 5.85 -6.22 14.67
N ARG A 78 4.60 -5.91 15.04
CA ARG A 78 4.12 -6.03 16.42
C ARG A 78 4.21 -7.47 16.93
N ALA A 79 3.79 -8.45 16.13
CA ALA A 79 3.88 -9.86 16.50
C ALA A 79 5.33 -10.32 16.73
N SER A 80 6.26 -9.89 15.88
CA SER A 80 7.69 -10.19 16.04
C SER A 80 8.26 -9.61 17.33
N VAL A 81 7.96 -8.35 17.64
CA VAL A 81 8.41 -7.70 18.88
C VAL A 81 7.85 -8.41 20.12
N ILE A 82 6.57 -8.76 20.12
CA ILE A 82 5.94 -9.49 21.22
C ILE A 82 6.59 -10.86 21.43
N THR A 83 6.81 -11.60 20.34
CA THR A 83 7.43 -12.93 20.40
C THR A 83 8.86 -12.87 20.94
N LEU A 84 9.67 -11.91 20.47
CA LEU A 84 11.03 -11.70 20.97
C LEU A 84 11.02 -11.32 22.46
N GLY A 85 10.09 -10.48 22.90
CA GLY A 85 9.92 -10.12 24.30
C GLY A 85 9.58 -11.32 25.20
N LEU A 86 8.68 -12.19 24.74
CA LEU A 86 8.33 -13.43 25.45
C LEU A 86 9.52 -14.39 25.59
N ILE A 87 10.32 -14.55 24.54
CA ILE A 87 11.52 -15.40 24.57
C ILE A 87 12.53 -14.83 25.59
N ALA A 88 12.79 -13.53 25.56
CA ALA A 88 13.70 -12.87 26.49
C ALA A 88 13.23 -13.02 27.95
N ALA A 89 11.94 -12.77 28.22
CA ALA A 89 11.36 -12.94 29.56
C ALA A 89 11.48 -14.39 30.06
N SER A 90 11.23 -15.37 29.20
CA SER A 90 11.37 -16.80 29.54
C SER A 90 12.82 -17.16 29.87
N GLY A 91 13.79 -16.62 29.13
CA GLY A 91 15.21 -16.79 29.40
C GLY A 91 15.64 -16.18 30.74
N VAL A 92 15.12 -15.01 31.10
CA VAL A 92 15.37 -14.37 32.41
C VAL A 92 14.80 -15.21 33.55
N VAL A 93 13.57 -15.72 33.42
CA VAL A 93 12.95 -16.57 34.45
C VAL A 93 13.75 -17.87 34.65
N LEU A 94 14.16 -18.53 33.56
CA LEU A 94 14.98 -19.74 33.62
C LEU A 94 16.39 -19.47 34.17
N GLY A 95 16.98 -18.32 33.86
CA GLY A 95 18.28 -17.90 34.39
C GLY A 95 18.24 -17.52 35.87
N ALA A 96 17.13 -16.95 36.35
CA ALA A 96 16.93 -16.58 37.75
C ALA A 96 16.54 -17.78 38.65
N LEU A 97 16.00 -18.86 38.07
CA LEU A 97 15.68 -20.11 38.76
C LEU A 97 16.88 -21.07 38.88
N ARG A 98 18.03 -20.73 38.31
CA ARG A 98 19.24 -21.53 38.30
C ARG A 98 20.27 -20.97 39.28
#